data_AF-A0AA97FC55-F1
#
_entry.id   AF-A0AA97FC55-F1
#
_cell.length_a   1.000
_cell.length_b   1.000
_cell.length_c   1.000
_cell.angle_alpha   90.00
_cell.angle_beta   90.00
_cell.angle_gamma   90.00
#
_symmetry.space_group_name_H-M   'P 1'
#
loop_
_entity.id
_entity.type
_entity.pdbx_description
1 polymer ?
#
loop_
_entity_poly.entity_id
_entity_poly.type
_entity_poly.pdbx_seq_one_letter_code
_entity_poly.pdbx_strand_id
1 'polypeptide(L)'
;MAKKTQKRLPRRKEEFTYHGFKIEELQQMSLSELLPIMPSRARRKYNRGLSEGHEKVLAEVREGKERIRTHIRDLVIMPDMIGKTIEVYNGKEFTKVEIQPEAVFMYLGEFALTRKRVSHGSAGIGATRSSKFVPLK
;
A
#
# COMPACT_ATOMS: atom_id res chain seq x y z
N MET A 1 24.65 20.57 -32.68
CA MET A 1 23.42 21.34 -32.37
C MET A 1 22.78 20.74 -31.12
N ALA A 2 22.86 21.42 -29.98
CA ALA A 2 22.33 20.91 -28.71
C ALA A 2 20.79 20.92 -28.72
N LYS A 3 20.16 19.76 -28.56
CA LYS A 3 18.71 19.66 -28.36
C LYS A 3 18.38 20.38 -27.05
N LYS A 4 17.69 21.52 -27.14
CA LYS A 4 17.13 22.21 -25.97
C LYS A 4 16.15 21.25 -25.30
N THR A 5 16.53 20.69 -24.16
CA THR A 5 15.62 19.97 -23.26
C THR A 5 14.59 20.98 -22.77
N GLN A 6 13.39 20.96 -23.35
CA GLN A 6 12.27 21.73 -22.82
C GLN A 6 12.02 21.26 -21.39
N LYS A 7 12.26 22.15 -20.41
CA LYS A 7 11.77 21.95 -19.04
C LYS A 7 10.25 21.93 -19.12
N ARG A 8 9.66 20.74 -19.05
CA ARG A 8 8.21 20.59 -18.86
C ARG A 8 7.88 21.30 -17.55
N LEU A 9 7.00 22.30 -17.59
CA LEU A 9 6.47 22.94 -16.39
C LEU A 9 5.94 21.86 -15.43
N PRO A 10 6.07 22.03 -14.10
CA PRO A 10 5.50 21.09 -13.15
C PRO A 10 3.99 21.00 -13.43
N ARG A 11 3.50 19.79 -13.73
CA ARG A 11 2.06 19.53 -13.81
C ARG A 11 1.44 20.04 -12.51
N ARG A 12 0.49 20.97 -12.61
CA ARG A 12 -0.33 21.42 -11.49
C ARG A 12 -0.88 20.15 -10.81
N LYS A 13 -0.66 19.97 -9.50
CA LYS A 13 -1.25 18.84 -8.76
C LYS A 13 -2.76 18.95 -8.92
N GLU A 14 -3.33 18.13 -9.79
CA GLU A 14 -4.78 17.98 -9.90
C GLU A 14 -5.26 17.35 -8.58
N GLU A 15 -6.37 17.86 -8.06
CA GLU A 15 -7.02 17.29 -6.87
C GLU A 15 -7.40 15.85 -7.18
N PHE A 16 -6.99 14.91 -6.33
CA PHE A 16 -7.31 13.50 -6.53
C PHE A 16 -8.82 13.29 -6.35
N THR A 17 -9.44 12.71 -7.38
CA THR A 17 -10.84 12.31 -7.35
C THR A 17 -10.94 10.81 -7.62
N TYR A 18 -11.83 10.15 -6.90
CA TYR A 18 -12.11 8.72 -7.10
C TYR A 18 -13.54 8.56 -7.59
N HIS A 19 -13.70 8.05 -8.82
CA HIS A 19 -15.01 7.96 -9.49
C HIS A 19 -15.82 9.27 -9.48
N GLY A 20 -15.14 10.42 -9.53
CA GLY A 20 -15.76 11.74 -9.52
C GLY A 20 -15.97 12.35 -8.13
N PHE A 21 -15.71 11.60 -7.06
CA PHE A 21 -15.81 12.11 -5.68
C PHE A 21 -14.48 12.63 -5.18
N LYS A 22 -14.53 13.71 -4.40
CA LYS A 22 -13.38 14.19 -3.63
C LYS A 22 -13.17 13.33 -2.38
N ILE A 23 -11.97 13.39 -1.82
CA ILE A 23 -11.62 12.64 -0.61
C ILE A 23 -12.49 13.05 0.59
N GLU A 24 -12.76 14.34 0.73
CA GLU A 24 -13.59 14.88 1.80
C GLU A 24 -15.03 14.35 1.72
N GLU A 25 -15.56 14.22 0.50
CA GLU A 25 -16.89 13.64 0.26
C GLU A 25 -16.90 12.15 0.63
N LEU A 26 -15.86 11.41 0.25
CA LEU A 26 -15.72 9.98 0.60
C LEU A 26 -15.59 9.74 2.10
N GLN A 27 -15.02 10.69 2.85
CA GLN A 27 -14.91 10.60 4.32
C GLN A 27 -16.26 10.83 5.03
N GLN A 28 -17.16 11.59 4.40
CA GLN A 28 -18.49 11.87 4.96
C GLN A 28 -19.51 10.77 4.62
N MET A 29 -19.26 9.98 3.57
CA MET A 29 -20.14 8.91 3.14
C MET A 29 -20.24 7.76 4.15
N SER A 30 -21.43 7.20 4.23
CA SER A 30 -21.70 5.98 5.00
C SER A 30 -21.15 4.72 4.31
N LEU A 31 -20.93 3.64 5.06
CA LEU A 31 -20.50 2.36 4.48
C LEU A 31 -21.43 1.85 3.37
N SER A 32 -22.74 2.07 3.50
CA SER A 32 -23.73 1.71 2.47
C SER A 32 -23.50 2.41 1.14
N GLU A 33 -23.08 3.67 1.18
CA GLU A 33 -22.81 4.48 -0.02
C GLU A 33 -21.44 4.17 -0.61
N LEU A 34 -20.47 3.79 0.23
CA LEU A 34 -19.13 3.40 -0.21
C LEU A 34 -19.12 2.03 -0.90
N LEU A 35 -19.97 1.08 -0.47
CA LEU A 35 -19.97 -0.30 -1.00
C LEU A 35 -20.14 -0.38 -2.54
N PRO A 36 -21.06 0.35 -3.20
CA PRO A 36 -21.17 0.40 -4.66
C PRO A 36 -19.94 0.98 -5.36
N ILE A 37 -19.27 1.95 -4.73
CA ILE A 37 -18.11 2.68 -5.28
C ILE A 37 -16.84 1.83 -5.21
N MET A 38 -16.74 0.95 -4.19
CA MET A 38 -15.57 0.09 -3.97
C MET A 38 -15.37 -0.95 -5.10
N PRO A 39 -14.10 -1.36 -5.36
CA PRO A 39 -13.80 -2.50 -6.20
C PRO A 39 -14.45 -3.80 -5.69
N SER A 40 -14.82 -4.71 -6.60
CA SER A 40 -15.54 -5.96 -6.30
C SER A 40 -14.95 -6.78 -5.15
N ARG A 41 -13.61 -6.84 -5.05
CA ARG A 41 -12.91 -7.60 -3.99
C ARG A 41 -13.09 -6.96 -2.62
N ALA A 42 -12.98 -5.63 -2.52
CA ALA A 42 -13.21 -4.88 -1.29
C ALA A 42 -14.67 -4.98 -0.85
N ARG A 43 -15.61 -4.75 -1.77
CA ARG A 43 -17.06 -4.91 -1.54
C ARG A 43 -17.40 -6.30 -0.99
N ARG A 44 -16.86 -7.36 -1.60
CA ARG A 44 -17.04 -8.75 -1.12
C ARG A 44 -16.50 -8.97 0.29
N LYS A 45 -15.41 -8.31 0.66
CA LYS A 45 -14.83 -8.43 2.00
C LYS A 45 -15.76 -7.83 3.05
N TYR A 46 -16.27 -6.62 2.83
CA TYR A 46 -17.23 -5.99 3.75
C TYR A 46 -18.57 -6.72 3.81
N ASN A 47 -19.07 -7.22 2.67
CA ASN A 47 -20.30 -8.03 2.66
C ASN A 47 -20.18 -9.35 3.43
N ARG A 48 -18.96 -9.89 3.58
CA ARG A 48 -18.71 -11.10 4.37
C ARG A 48 -18.50 -10.83 5.86
N GLY A 49 -18.37 -9.56 6.25
CA GLY A 49 -18.00 -9.16 7.60
C GLY A 49 -16.49 -9.05 7.79
N LEU A 50 -16.11 -8.21 8.76
CA LEU A 50 -14.75 -8.03 9.21
C LEU A 50 -14.46 -8.97 10.38
N SER A 51 -13.20 -9.35 10.57
CA SER A 51 -12.80 -10.01 11.81
C SER A 51 -12.54 -8.98 12.91
N GLU A 52 -12.60 -9.41 14.16
CA GLU A 52 -12.31 -8.56 15.33
C GLU A 52 -10.98 -7.79 15.21
N GLY A 53 -9.94 -8.43 14.66
CA GLY A 53 -8.65 -7.77 14.43
C GLY A 53 -8.76 -6.58 13.47
N HIS A 54 -9.58 -6.69 12.43
CA HIS A 54 -9.80 -5.59 11.48
C HIS A 54 -10.54 -4.43 12.15
N GLU A 55 -11.56 -4.75 12.94
CA GLU A 55 -12.35 -3.76 13.69
C GLU A 55 -11.49 -3.01 14.69
N LYS A 56 -10.58 -3.72 15.38
CA LYS A 56 -9.62 -3.11 16.30
C LYS A 56 -8.73 -2.08 15.60
N VAL A 57 -8.17 -2.41 14.44
CA VAL A 57 -7.33 -1.46 13.68
C VAL A 57 -8.15 -0.26 13.21
N LEU A 58 -9.38 -0.47 12.73
CA LEU A 58 -10.29 0.62 12.36
C LEU A 58 -10.64 1.53 13.55
N ALA A 59 -10.85 0.95 14.73
CA ALA A 59 -11.11 1.70 15.96
C ALA A 59 -9.89 2.52 16.39
N GLU A 60 -8.68 1.94 16.37
CA GLU A 60 -7.44 2.65 16.69
C GLU A 60 -7.16 3.81 15.72
N VAL A 61 -7.48 3.63 14.44
CA VAL A 61 -7.44 4.68 13.42
C VAL A 61 -8.40 5.82 13.77
N ARG A 62 -9.64 5.51 14.19
CA ARG A 62 -10.65 6.53 14.56
C ARG A 62 -10.30 7.25 15.85
N GLU A 63 -9.72 6.55 16.82
CA GLU A 63 -9.21 7.11 18.06
C GLU A 63 -8.03 8.07 17.83
N GLY A 64 -7.36 7.98 16.67
CA GLY A 64 -6.28 8.89 16.29
C GLY A 64 -4.95 8.55 16.96
N LYS A 65 -4.71 7.27 17.27
CA LYS A 65 -3.42 6.85 17.83
C LYS A 65 -2.27 7.19 16.88
N GLU A 66 -1.21 7.81 17.41
CA GLU A 66 -0.05 8.22 16.61
C GLU A 66 0.74 7.03 16.01
N ARG A 67 0.73 5.88 16.68
CA ARG A 67 1.48 4.68 16.26
C ARG A 67 0.56 3.47 16.21
N ILE A 68 0.13 3.11 15.01
CA ILE A 68 -0.72 1.94 14.76
C ILE A 68 0.15 0.85 14.13
N ARG A 69 0.40 -0.23 14.88
CA ARG A 69 1.14 -1.40 14.39
C ARG A 69 0.18 -2.53 14.09
N THR A 70 0.27 -3.09 12.89
CA THR A 70 -0.63 -4.16 12.46
C THR A 70 0.09 -5.27 11.72
N HIS A 71 -0.33 -6.51 12.02
CA HIS A 71 0.01 -7.69 11.22
C HIS A 71 -1.02 -7.96 10.13
N ILE A 72 -2.15 -7.24 10.16
CA ILE A 72 -3.28 -7.43 9.25
C ILE A 72 -2.94 -6.74 7.94
N ARG A 73 -2.59 -7.55 6.95
CA ARG A 73 -2.20 -7.11 5.60
C ARG A 73 -3.36 -7.11 4.61
N ASP A 74 -4.46 -7.76 4.96
CA ASP A 74 -5.65 -7.90 4.14
C ASP A 74 -6.73 -6.85 4.46
N LEU A 75 -6.46 -5.89 5.35
CA LEU A 75 -7.36 -4.76 5.59
C LEU A 75 -7.38 -3.81 4.37
N VAL A 76 -8.59 -3.38 4.00
CA VAL A 76 -8.81 -2.41 2.93
C VAL A 76 -8.65 -1.00 3.51
N ILE A 77 -7.95 -0.13 2.79
CA ILE A 77 -7.78 1.27 3.17
C ILE A 77 -9.11 2.01 3.00
N MET A 78 -9.64 2.49 4.12
CA MET A 78 -10.85 3.33 4.16
C MET A 78 -10.50 4.82 4.02
N PRO A 79 -11.42 5.67 3.55
CA PRO A 79 -11.20 7.11 3.43
C PRO A 79 -10.73 7.77 4.74
N ASP A 80 -11.19 7.27 5.90
CA ASP A 80 -10.80 7.73 7.25
C ASP A 80 -9.31 7.52 7.59
N MET A 81 -8.62 6.68 6.81
CA MET A 81 -7.20 6.34 7.02
C MET A 81 -6.25 7.25 6.24
N ILE A 82 -6.76 8.07 5.32
CA ILE A 82 -5.94 8.92 4.47
C ILE A 82 -5.22 9.96 5.34
N GLY A 83 -3.92 10.14 5.10
CA GLY A 83 -3.06 11.03 5.89
C GLY A 83 -2.56 10.44 7.22
N LYS A 84 -2.99 9.23 7.59
CA LYS A 84 -2.47 8.52 8.77
C LYS A 84 -1.30 7.62 8.37
N THR A 85 -0.39 7.42 9.33
CA THR A 85 0.74 6.51 9.18
C THR A 85 0.45 5.19 9.88
N ILE A 86 0.52 4.08 9.15
CA ILE A 86 0.32 2.73 9.70
C ILE A 86 1.61 1.93 9.52
N GLU A 87 2.04 1.26 10.60
CA GLU A 87 3.16 0.34 10.62
C GLU A 87 2.67 -1.07 10.27
N VAL A 88 2.94 -1.52 9.03
CA VAL A 88 2.50 -2.82 8.51
C VAL A 88 3.64 -3.83 8.59
N TYR A 89 3.38 -4.99 9.19
CA TYR A 89 4.37 -6.06 9.29
C TYR A 89 4.65 -6.72 7.94
N ASN A 90 5.93 -6.85 7.57
CA ASN A 90 6.37 -7.47 6.32
C ASN A 90 6.85 -8.93 6.43
N GLY A 91 6.81 -9.51 7.64
CA GLY A 91 7.37 -10.84 7.93
C GLY A 91 8.69 -10.80 8.70
N LYS A 92 9.31 -9.62 8.83
CA LYS A 92 10.52 -9.40 9.62
C LYS A 92 10.44 -8.14 10.47
N GLU A 93 10.00 -7.03 9.87
CA GLU A 93 9.97 -5.72 10.48
C GLU A 93 8.66 -4.98 10.14
N PHE A 94 8.36 -3.95 10.92
CA PHE A 94 7.22 -3.08 10.68
C PHE A 94 7.64 -1.96 9.74
N THR A 95 7.06 -1.95 8.54
CA THR A 95 7.28 -0.89 7.56
C THR A 95 6.28 0.22 7.80
N LYS A 96 6.76 1.45 8.01
CA LYS A 96 5.91 2.65 8.11
C LYS A 96 5.36 3.01 6.74
N VAL A 97 4.04 2.99 6.61
CA VAL A 97 3.31 3.35 5.40
C VAL A 97 2.47 4.59 5.70
N GLU A 98 2.79 5.69 5.03
CA GLU A 98 1.94 6.88 5.01
C GLU A 98 0.87 6.68 3.92
N ILE A 99 -0.40 6.80 4.31
CA ILE A 99 -1.52 6.51 3.40
C ILE A 99 -1.81 7.75 2.56
N GLN A 100 -1.42 7.67 1.29
CA GLN A 100 -1.72 8.69 0.30
C GLN A 100 -3.16 8.55 -0.21
N PRO A 101 -3.80 9.62 -0.70
CA PRO A 101 -5.15 9.55 -1.26
C PRO A 101 -5.29 8.57 -2.42
N GLU A 102 -4.25 8.36 -3.22
CA GLU A 102 -4.25 7.43 -4.34
C GLU A 102 -4.41 5.96 -3.91
N ALA A 103 -4.23 5.67 -2.61
CA ALA A 103 -4.32 4.34 -2.02
C ALA A 103 -5.75 3.94 -1.59
N VAL A 104 -6.77 4.78 -1.83
CA VAL A 104 -8.16 4.47 -1.41
C VAL A 104 -8.60 3.10 -1.96
N PHE A 105 -9.19 2.28 -1.10
CA PHE A 105 -9.68 0.93 -1.39
C PHE A 105 -8.64 -0.11 -1.83
N MET A 106 -7.34 0.21 -1.78
CA MET A 106 -6.27 -0.78 -1.90
C MET A 106 -6.08 -1.54 -0.57
N TYR A 107 -5.37 -2.65 -0.62
CA TYR A 107 -5.04 -3.43 0.58
C TYR A 107 -3.76 -2.93 1.25
N LEU A 108 -3.72 -2.86 2.58
CA LEU A 108 -2.53 -2.43 3.33
C LEU A 108 -1.27 -3.23 2.98
N GLY A 109 -1.44 -4.53 2.74
CA GLY A 109 -0.35 -5.44 2.39
C GLY A 109 0.34 -5.11 1.06
N GLU A 110 -0.28 -4.34 0.17
CA GLU A 110 0.31 -3.94 -1.11
C GLU A 110 1.45 -2.93 -0.93
N PHE A 111 1.40 -2.14 0.14
CA PHE A 111 2.38 -1.10 0.45
C PHE A 111 3.60 -1.61 1.22
N ALA A 112 3.53 -2.82 1.78
CA ALA A 112 4.61 -3.42 2.55
C ALA A 112 5.16 -4.67 1.86
N LEU A 113 6.23 -4.53 1.07
CA LEU A 113 6.86 -5.66 0.37
C LEU A 113 7.37 -6.72 1.34
N THR A 114 6.96 -7.98 1.16
CA THR A 114 7.40 -9.12 1.98
C THR A 114 8.77 -9.67 1.60
N ARG A 115 9.29 -9.25 0.44
CA ARG A 115 10.55 -9.73 -0.11
C ARG A 115 11.39 -8.57 -0.61
N LYS A 116 12.71 -8.77 -0.56
CA LYS A 116 13.65 -7.84 -1.17
C LYS A 116 13.62 -8.02 -2.69
N ARG A 117 13.76 -6.92 -3.42
CA ARG A 117 13.95 -6.97 -4.87
C ARG A 117 15.29 -7.63 -5.16
N VAL A 118 15.29 -8.71 -5.93
CA VAL A 118 16.52 -9.34 -6.41
C VAL A 118 16.97 -8.57 -7.65
N SER A 119 18.19 -8.04 -7.62
CA SER A 119 18.86 -7.53 -8.80
C SER A 119 19.88 -8.57 -9.22
N HIS A 120 19.75 -9.09 -10.45
CA HIS A 120 20.77 -9.98 -11.00
C HIS A 120 22.02 -9.14 -11.32
N GLY A 121 23.15 -9.50 -10.71
CA GLY A 121 24.47 -9.03 -11.15
C GLY A 121 25.00 -9.87 -12.31
N SER A 122 26.22 -9.58 -12.74
CA SER A 122 27.00 -10.53 -13.52
C SER A 122 27.15 -11.83 -12.71
N ALA A 123 27.14 -12.97 -13.40
CA ALA A 123 27.36 -14.25 -12.75
C ALA A 123 28.78 -14.25 -12.14
N GLY A 124 28.87 -14.08 -10.83
CA GLY A 124 30.13 -14.25 -10.10
C GLY A 124 30.65 -15.68 -10.26
N ILE A 125 31.97 -15.86 -10.22
CA ILE A 125 32.60 -17.19 -10.15
C ILE A 125 32.05 -17.88 -8.88
N GLY A 126 31.31 -18.97 -9.05
CA GLY A 126 30.62 -19.69 -7.95
C GLY A 126 29.10 -19.51 -7.88
N ALA A 127 28.50 -18.62 -8.69
CA ALA A 127 27.06 -18.35 -8.67
C ALA A 127 26.23 -19.37 -9.47
N THR A 128 26.83 -20.01 -10.48
CA THR A 128 26.17 -21.07 -11.26
C THR A 128 26.29 -22.40 -10.53
N ARG A 129 25.27 -23.26 -10.61
CA ARG A 129 25.27 -24.59 -9.96
C ARG A 129 26.45 -25.47 -10.42
N SER A 130 27.03 -25.18 -11.59
CA SER A 130 28.23 -25.83 -12.15
C SER A 130 29.56 -25.33 -11.57
N SER A 131 29.60 -24.17 -10.92
CA SER A 131 30.82 -23.60 -10.33
C SER A 131 30.94 -23.83 -8.81
N LYS A 132 30.01 -24.58 -8.20
CA LYS A 132 30.04 -24.95 -6.77
C LYS A 132 31.17 -25.91 -6.41
N PHE A 133 31.71 -26.66 -7.37
CA PHE A 133 32.80 -27.60 -7.13
C PHE A 133 33.97 -27.26 -8.06
N VAL A 134 34.93 -26.52 -7.51
CA VAL A 134 36.25 -26.37 -8.11
C VAL A 134 37.19 -27.22 -7.25
N PRO A 135 37.73 -28.34 -7.75
CA PRO A 135 38.71 -29.11 -7.02
C PRO A 135 39.98 -28.26 -6.88
N LEU A 136 40.22 -27.74 -5.68
CA LEU A 136 41.48 -27.10 -5.33
C LEU A 136 42.56 -28.20 -5.32
N LYS A 137 43.61 -27.99 -6.11
CA LYS A 137 44.77 -28.88 -6.20
C LYS A 137 45.73 -28.61 -5.04
#